data_AF-A0A834ENF4-F1
#
_entry.id   AF-A0A834ENF4-F1
#
_cell.length_a   1.000
_cell.length_b   1.000
_cell.length_c   1.000
_cell.angle_alpha   90.00
_cell.angle_beta   90.00
_cell.angle_gamma   90.00
#
_symmetry.space_group_name_H-M   'P 1'
#
loop_
_entity.id
_entity.type
_entity.pdbx_description
1 polymer ?
#
loop_
_entity_poly.entity_id
_entity_poly.type
_entity_poly.pdbx_seq_one_letter_code
_entity_poly.pdbx_strand_id
1 'polypeptide(L)'
;MGASAKIGTTVDILQEKLGSLQKSRMQILRAQIKDLEMRKVDKNAMEQELKEKADRSTLAGKASRVDLEAMAVEMNEMMQSMLFRVVSHEDDWKKVVEQLSKDLGTKLVHRDLEDLKKDINEVEQLVKKLLIEGLRFDPDSAAGFRKKLFERVKCISCDRPVEMMTGP
;
A
#
# COMPACT_ATOMS: atom_id res chain seq x y z
N MET A 1 -27.20 -116.86 -30.67
CA MET A 1 -26.45 -115.80 -31.39
C MET A 1 -26.73 -114.36 -30.87
N GLY A 2 -27.19 -114.16 -29.61
CA GLY A 2 -27.69 -112.84 -29.15
C GLY A 2 -26.77 -111.99 -28.27
N ALA A 3 -25.69 -112.55 -27.70
CA ALA A 3 -24.82 -111.83 -26.76
C ALA A 3 -23.79 -110.93 -27.46
N SER A 4 -23.24 -111.38 -28.60
CA SER A 4 -22.20 -110.66 -29.35
C SER A 4 -22.72 -109.36 -29.99
N ALA A 5 -23.98 -109.35 -30.46
CA ALA A 5 -24.60 -108.17 -31.06
C ALA A 5 -24.85 -107.06 -30.01
N LYS A 6 -25.30 -107.41 -28.80
CA LYS A 6 -25.51 -106.45 -27.71
C LYS A 6 -24.21 -105.81 -27.21
N ILE A 7 -23.12 -106.57 -27.20
CA ILE A 7 -21.79 -106.08 -26.82
C ILE A 7 -21.26 -105.08 -27.85
N GLY A 8 -21.39 -105.39 -29.15
CA GLY A 8 -20.99 -104.46 -30.22
C GLY A 8 -21.70 -103.11 -30.12
N THR A 9 -23.03 -103.12 -29.98
CA THR A 9 -23.82 -101.87 -29.85
C THR A 9 -23.45 -101.06 -28.60
N THR A 10 -23.09 -101.72 -27.50
CA THR A 10 -22.69 -101.04 -26.27
C THR A 10 -21.32 -100.36 -26.43
N VAL A 11 -20.40 -101.00 -27.14
CA VAL A 11 -19.07 -100.44 -27.44
C VAL A 11 -19.20 -99.21 -28.34
N ASP A 12 -20.02 -99.26 -29.38
CA ASP A 12 -20.22 -98.12 -30.30
C ASP A 12 -20.78 -96.88 -29.58
N ILE A 13 -21.79 -97.07 -28.72
CA ILE A 13 -22.39 -95.97 -27.92
C ILE A 13 -21.38 -95.34 -26.97
N LEU A 14 -20.53 -96.16 -26.34
CA LEU A 14 -19.48 -95.65 -25.44
C LEU A 14 -18.41 -94.87 -26.22
N GLN A 15 -18.07 -95.32 -27.42
CA GLN A 15 -17.09 -94.67 -28.28
C GLN A 15 -17.59 -93.32 -28.80
N GLU A 16 -18.88 -93.22 -29.15
CA GLU A 16 -19.53 -91.97 -29.54
C GLU A 16 -19.67 -90.98 -28.36
N LYS A 17 -20.05 -91.47 -27.17
CA LYS A 17 -20.09 -90.64 -25.95
C LYS A 17 -18.71 -90.13 -25.55
N LEU A 18 -17.68 -90.95 -25.70
CA LEU A 18 -16.31 -90.54 -25.41
C LEU A 18 -15.84 -89.46 -26.40
N GLY A 19 -16.12 -89.65 -27.70
CA GLY A 19 -15.79 -88.67 -28.74
C GLY A 19 -16.51 -87.33 -28.57
N SER A 20 -17.80 -87.36 -28.23
CA SER A 20 -18.59 -86.13 -28.00
C SER A 20 -18.14 -85.36 -26.75
N LEU A 21 -17.84 -86.06 -25.65
CA LEU A 21 -17.28 -85.43 -24.44
C LEU A 21 -15.92 -84.78 -24.70
N GLN A 22 -15.03 -85.45 -25.43
CA GLN A 22 -13.73 -84.90 -25.81
C GLN A 22 -13.88 -83.66 -26.69
N LYS A 23 -14.80 -83.68 -27.67
CA LYS A 23 -15.08 -82.54 -28.55
C LYS A 23 -15.64 -81.34 -27.79
N SER A 24 -16.59 -81.57 -26.87
CA SER A 24 -17.15 -80.52 -26.00
C SER A 24 -16.06 -79.88 -25.13
N ARG A 25 -15.21 -80.69 -24.50
CA ARG A 25 -14.11 -80.19 -23.66
C ARG A 25 -13.09 -79.37 -24.44
N MET A 26 -12.76 -79.79 -25.67
CA MET A 26 -11.92 -79.04 -26.60
C MET A 26 -12.54 -77.70 -27.01
N GLN A 27 -13.85 -77.65 -27.23
CA GLN A 27 -14.55 -76.41 -27.58
C GLN A 27 -14.55 -75.42 -26.42
N ILE A 28 -14.80 -75.88 -25.19
CA ILE A 28 -14.76 -75.04 -23.99
C ILE A 28 -13.36 -74.46 -23.78
N LEU A 29 -12.31 -75.29 -23.90
CA LEU A 29 -10.92 -74.84 -23.78
C LEU A 29 -10.55 -73.81 -24.84
N ARG A 30 -10.97 -74.00 -26.11
CA ARG A 30 -10.72 -73.00 -27.16
C ARG A 30 -11.44 -71.69 -26.90
N ALA A 31 -12.68 -71.73 -26.40
CA ALA A 31 -13.42 -70.52 -26.05
C ALA A 31 -12.72 -69.75 -24.92
N GLN A 32 -12.24 -70.45 -23.89
CA GLN A 32 -11.49 -69.85 -22.78
C GLN A 32 -10.15 -69.26 -23.23
N ILE A 33 -9.41 -69.93 -24.12
CA ILE A 33 -8.14 -69.41 -24.66
C ILE A 33 -8.40 -68.12 -25.46
N LYS A 34 -9.39 -68.10 -26.34
CA LYS A 34 -9.71 -66.93 -27.15
C LYS A 34 -10.15 -65.73 -26.31
N ASP A 35 -10.94 -66.00 -25.28
CA ASP A 35 -11.36 -64.97 -24.33
C ASP A 35 -10.17 -64.43 -23.50
N LEU A 36 -9.24 -65.29 -23.09
CA LEU A 36 -8.00 -64.87 -22.45
C LEU A 36 -7.13 -64.05 -23.41
N GLU A 37 -7.00 -64.43 -24.67
CA GLU A 37 -6.25 -63.67 -25.67
C GLU A 37 -6.85 -62.28 -25.92
N MET A 38 -8.18 -62.17 -25.92
CA MET A 38 -8.87 -60.88 -26.04
C MET A 38 -8.69 -59.97 -24.81
N ARG A 39 -8.59 -60.56 -23.60
CA ARG A 39 -8.53 -59.80 -22.35
C ARG A 39 -7.12 -59.60 -21.81
N LYS A 40 -6.15 -60.41 -22.27
CA LYS A 40 -4.76 -60.31 -21.85
C LYS A 40 -4.15 -59.07 -22.47
N VAL A 41 -3.90 -58.07 -21.63
CA VAL A 41 -3.08 -56.93 -22.00
C VAL A 41 -1.67 -57.42 -22.33
N ASP A 42 -1.15 -56.95 -23.47
CA ASP A 42 0.23 -57.23 -23.86
C ASP A 42 1.18 -56.56 -22.86
N LYS A 43 2.10 -57.34 -22.32
CA LYS A 43 3.07 -56.87 -21.31
C LYS A 43 3.89 -55.69 -21.84
N ASN A 44 4.28 -55.72 -23.11
CA ASN A 44 5.07 -54.65 -23.71
C ASN A 44 4.24 -53.37 -23.87
N ALA A 45 2.95 -53.51 -24.24
CA ALA A 45 2.04 -52.37 -24.32
C ALA A 45 1.84 -51.71 -22.93
N MET A 46 1.66 -52.52 -21.89
CA MET A 46 1.54 -52.02 -20.51
C MET A 46 2.82 -51.35 -20.01
N GLU A 47 3.99 -51.95 -20.25
CA GLU A 47 5.28 -51.35 -19.86
C GLU A 47 5.54 -50.04 -20.59
N GLN A 48 5.19 -49.94 -21.87
CA GLN A 48 5.30 -48.72 -22.66
C GLN A 48 4.38 -47.62 -22.11
N GLU A 49 3.10 -47.90 -21.86
CA GLU A 49 2.16 -46.91 -21.31
C GLU A 49 2.58 -46.41 -19.92
N LEU A 50 3.10 -47.31 -19.07
CA LEU A 50 3.63 -46.95 -17.76
C LEU A 50 4.82 -45.98 -17.87
N LYS A 51 5.74 -46.24 -18.80
CA LYS A 51 6.89 -45.37 -19.05
C LYS A 51 6.46 -44.00 -19.56
N GLU A 52 5.55 -43.95 -20.54
CA GLU A 52 5.01 -42.70 -21.08
C GLU A 52 4.29 -41.87 -20.00
N LYS A 53 3.53 -42.53 -19.11
CA LYS A 53 2.83 -41.86 -18.00
C LYS A 53 3.80 -41.28 -16.97
N ALA A 54 4.86 -42.02 -16.64
CA ALA A 54 5.91 -41.55 -15.73
C ALA A 54 6.64 -40.32 -16.30
N ASP A 55 6.99 -40.34 -17.58
CA ASP A 55 7.63 -39.22 -18.27
C ASP A 55 6.72 -38.00 -18.33
N ARG A 56 5.44 -38.16 -18.67
CA ARG A 56 4.46 -37.05 -18.65
C ARG A 56 4.31 -36.44 -17.26
N SER A 57 4.24 -37.26 -16.20
CA SER A 57 4.12 -36.77 -14.83
C SER A 57 5.36 -36.01 -14.35
N THR A 58 6.55 -36.48 -14.73
CA THR A 58 7.82 -35.82 -14.45
C THR A 58 7.94 -34.50 -15.22
N LEU A 59 7.54 -34.51 -16.50
CA LEU A 59 7.55 -33.33 -17.35
C LEU A 59 6.56 -32.28 -16.85
N ALA A 60 5.34 -32.65 -16.49
CA ALA A 60 4.33 -31.73 -15.96
C ALA A 60 4.79 -31.06 -14.64
N GLY A 61 5.45 -31.82 -13.77
CA GLY A 61 6.04 -31.27 -12.54
C GLY A 61 7.21 -30.31 -12.81
N LYS A 62 8.07 -30.61 -13.79
CA LYS A 62 9.24 -29.77 -14.11
C LYS A 62 8.91 -28.54 -14.95
N ALA A 63 8.02 -28.67 -15.94
CA ALA A 63 7.71 -27.63 -16.92
C ALA A 63 6.96 -26.42 -16.33
N SER A 64 6.48 -26.50 -15.09
CA SER A 64 5.82 -25.39 -14.40
C SER A 64 6.59 -24.92 -13.18
N ARG A 65 7.22 -25.84 -12.43
CA ARG A 65 7.82 -25.54 -11.14
C ARG A 65 9.10 -24.71 -11.23
N VAL A 66 9.95 -24.99 -12.22
CA VAL A 66 11.25 -24.29 -12.36
C VAL A 66 11.04 -22.82 -12.67
N ASP A 67 10.13 -22.51 -13.60
CA ASP A 67 9.79 -21.12 -13.96
C ASP A 67 9.12 -20.38 -12.79
N LEU A 68 8.26 -21.06 -12.03
CA LEU A 68 7.63 -20.51 -10.84
C LEU A 68 8.63 -20.24 -9.72
N GLU A 69 9.56 -21.16 -9.46
CA GLU A 69 10.64 -20.97 -8.48
C GLU A 69 11.56 -19.82 -8.90
N ALA A 70 11.90 -19.71 -10.19
CA ALA A 70 12.68 -18.58 -10.72
C ALA A 70 11.96 -17.24 -10.53
N MET A 71 10.70 -17.15 -10.94
CA MET A 71 9.88 -15.94 -10.75
C MET A 71 9.69 -15.60 -9.26
N ALA A 72 9.54 -16.59 -8.39
CA ALA A 72 9.42 -16.36 -6.95
C ALA A 72 10.71 -15.77 -6.35
N VAL A 73 11.88 -16.24 -6.81
CA VAL A 73 13.18 -15.68 -6.40
C VAL A 73 13.34 -14.24 -6.89
N GLU A 74 13.11 -13.98 -8.18
CA GLU A 74 13.20 -12.64 -8.75
C GLU A 74 12.25 -11.65 -8.05
N MET A 75 11.02 -12.07 -7.78
CA MET A 75 10.04 -11.23 -7.08
C MET A 75 10.47 -10.96 -5.63
N ASN A 76 11.03 -11.95 -4.93
CA ASN A 76 11.55 -11.77 -3.59
C ASN A 76 12.74 -10.78 -3.56
N GLU A 77 13.67 -10.89 -4.51
CA GLU A 77 14.80 -9.95 -4.64
C GLU A 77 14.32 -8.52 -4.89
N MET A 78 13.33 -8.35 -5.78
CA MET A 78 12.73 -7.04 -6.05
C MET A 78 12.05 -6.45 -4.81
N MET A 79 11.31 -7.26 -4.06
CA MET A 79 10.67 -6.84 -2.81
C MET A 79 11.70 -6.42 -1.76
N GLN A 80 12.78 -7.18 -1.59
CA GLN A 80 13.86 -6.83 -0.66
C GLN A 80 14.56 -5.52 -1.05
N SER A 81 14.81 -5.32 -2.36
CA SER A 81 15.37 -4.07 -2.88
C SER A 81 14.45 -2.87 -2.63
N MET A 82 13.14 -3.03 -2.88
CA MET A 82 12.16 -1.98 -2.59
C MET A 82 12.08 -1.68 -1.09
N LEU A 83 12.06 -2.71 -0.24
CA LEU A 83 12.05 -2.56 1.21
C LEU A 83 13.27 -1.77 1.70
N PHE A 84 14.46 -2.10 1.21
CA PHE A 84 15.69 -1.40 1.55
C PHE A 84 15.63 0.10 1.19
N ARG A 85 15.10 0.43 0.01
CA ARG A 85 14.92 1.84 -0.41
C ARG A 85 13.93 2.58 0.46
N VAL A 86 12.80 1.96 0.81
CA VAL A 86 11.77 2.58 1.67
C VAL A 86 12.32 2.86 3.06
N VAL A 87 13.02 1.90 3.66
CA VAL A 87 13.64 2.07 4.99
C VAL A 87 14.71 3.15 4.96
N SER A 88 15.53 3.19 3.91
CA SER A 88 16.55 4.24 3.76
C SER A 88 15.92 5.64 3.67
N HIS A 89 14.84 5.77 2.89
CA HIS A 89 14.11 7.03 2.80
C HIS A 89 13.47 7.41 4.14
N GLU A 90 12.87 6.46 4.87
CA GLU A 90 12.31 6.70 6.20
C GLU A 90 13.35 7.30 7.16
N ASP A 91 14.56 6.74 7.16
CA ASP A 91 15.68 7.24 7.96
C ASP A 91 16.09 8.67 7.57
N ASP A 92 16.13 8.97 6.27
CA ASP A 92 16.45 10.32 5.78
C ASP A 92 15.36 11.34 6.12
N TRP A 93 14.09 10.96 5.97
CA TRP A 93 12.95 11.80 6.40
C TRP A 93 13.01 12.09 7.90
N LYS A 94 13.35 11.08 8.72
CA LYS A 94 13.52 11.26 10.16
C LYS A 94 14.61 12.28 10.49
N LYS A 95 15.76 12.23 9.80
CA LYS A 95 16.83 13.23 9.96
C LYS A 95 16.38 14.63 9.56
N VAL A 96 15.67 14.76 8.44
CA VAL A 96 15.15 16.06 7.96
C VAL A 96 14.16 16.65 8.96
N VAL A 97 13.23 15.84 9.47
CA VAL A 97 12.25 16.27 10.48
C VAL A 97 12.96 16.72 11.76
N GLU A 98 13.95 15.98 12.22
CA GLU A 98 14.69 16.36 13.42
C GLU A 98 15.49 17.66 13.23
N GLN A 99 16.11 17.85 12.06
CA GLN A 99 16.78 19.10 11.72
C GLN A 99 15.80 20.27 11.66
N LEU A 100 14.64 20.10 11.00
CA LEU A 100 13.59 21.12 10.94
C LEU A 100 13.09 21.50 12.35
N SER A 101 12.93 20.52 13.24
CA SER A 101 12.55 20.78 14.63
C SER A 101 13.61 21.60 15.37
N LYS A 102 14.89 21.32 15.16
CA LYS A 102 16.01 22.11 15.72
C LYS A 102 15.99 23.53 15.17
N ASP A 103 15.88 23.67 13.84
CA ASP A 103 15.84 24.97 13.17
C ASP A 103 14.66 25.81 13.66
N LEU A 104 13.46 25.23 13.77
CA LEU A 104 12.28 25.91 14.31
C LEU A 104 12.51 26.36 15.76
N GLY A 105 13.10 25.50 16.59
CA GLY A 105 13.48 25.84 17.96
C GLY A 105 14.49 26.99 18.06
N THR A 106 15.37 27.14 17.07
CA THR A 106 16.32 28.26 17.01
C THR A 106 15.76 29.54 16.37
N LYS A 107 14.75 29.45 15.50
CA LYS A 107 14.12 30.63 14.86
C LYS A 107 13.07 31.28 15.75
N LEU A 108 12.43 30.52 16.64
CA LEU A 108 11.61 31.05 17.73
C LEU A 108 12.52 31.34 18.94
N VAL A 109 13.42 32.32 18.82
CA VAL A 109 14.22 32.72 19.97
C VAL A 109 13.32 33.45 20.96
N HIS A 110 13.26 32.96 22.20
CA HIS A 110 12.58 33.66 23.31
C HIS A 110 13.04 35.14 23.44
N ARG A 111 14.28 35.43 23.03
CA ARG A 111 14.86 36.77 22.94
C ARG A 111 14.08 37.71 22.00
N ASP A 112 13.69 37.25 20.80
CA ASP A 112 12.96 38.09 19.85
C ASP A 112 11.58 38.47 20.40
N LEU A 113 10.97 37.59 21.20
CA LEU A 113 9.72 37.87 21.91
C LEU A 113 9.92 38.85 23.08
N GLU A 114 11.05 38.80 23.78
CA GLU A 114 11.37 39.77 24.84
C GLU A 114 11.70 41.16 24.28
N ASP A 115 12.40 41.24 23.13
CA ASP A 115 12.65 42.50 22.43
C ASP A 115 11.33 43.13 21.94
N LEU A 116 10.44 42.34 21.31
CA LEU A 116 9.11 42.81 20.92
C LEU A 116 8.27 43.26 22.11
N LYS A 117 8.31 42.52 23.23
CA LYS A 117 7.61 42.88 24.47
C LYS A 117 8.15 44.18 25.06
N LYS A 118 9.46 44.43 24.97
CA LYS A 118 10.06 45.71 25.37
C LYS A 118 9.52 46.86 24.52
N ASP A 119 9.50 46.71 23.19
CA ASP A 119 8.99 47.73 22.27
C ASP A 119 7.50 48.03 22.53
N ILE A 120 6.69 47.00 22.79
CA ILE A 120 5.28 47.16 23.16
C ILE A 120 5.12 47.96 24.47
N ASN A 121 5.93 47.65 25.49
CA ASN A 121 5.92 48.39 26.75
C ASN A 121 6.34 49.86 26.56
N GLU A 122 7.31 50.14 25.68
CA GLU A 122 7.72 51.50 25.35
C GLU A 122 6.59 52.28 24.66
N VAL A 123 5.91 51.66 23.69
CA VAL A 123 4.72 52.24 23.03
C VAL A 123 3.60 52.49 24.05
N GLU A 124 3.33 51.53 24.94
CA GLU A 124 2.32 51.70 25.99
C GLU A 124 2.63 52.90 26.91
N GLN A 125 3.90 53.07 27.30
CA GLN A 125 4.36 54.21 28.09
C GLN A 125 4.21 55.54 27.34
N LEU A 126 4.53 55.57 26.05
CA LEU A 126 4.34 56.75 25.20
C LEU A 126 2.86 57.12 25.07
N VAL A 127 2.00 56.14 24.82
CA VAL A 127 0.54 56.35 24.73
C VAL A 127 0.00 56.89 26.05
N LYS A 128 0.41 56.31 27.20
CA LYS A 128 0.01 56.84 28.52
C LYS A 128 0.43 58.29 28.72
N LYS A 129 1.66 58.66 28.35
CA LYS A 129 2.14 60.05 28.42
C LYS A 129 1.33 60.98 27.52
N LEU A 130 1.09 60.58 26.27
CA LEU A 130 0.31 61.37 25.31
C LEU A 130 -1.15 61.51 25.73
N LEU A 131 -1.75 60.49 26.36
CA LEU A 131 -3.08 60.59 26.93
C LEU A 131 -3.10 61.57 28.10
N ILE A 132 -2.12 61.54 29.00
CA ILE A 132 -2.02 62.51 30.10
C ILE A 132 -1.82 63.93 29.56
N GLU A 133 -0.91 64.13 28.60
CA GLU A 133 -0.62 65.45 28.03
C GLU A 133 -1.77 65.96 27.16
N GLY A 134 -2.44 65.09 26.40
CA GLY A 134 -3.64 65.44 25.64
C GLY A 134 -4.87 65.72 26.51
N LEU A 135 -4.90 65.19 27.74
CA LEU A 135 -5.88 65.52 28.77
C LEU A 135 -5.52 66.80 29.55
N ARG A 136 -4.29 67.32 29.42
CA ARG A 136 -3.97 68.67 29.90
C ARG A 136 -4.64 69.66 28.96
N PHE A 137 -5.86 69.99 29.32
CA PHE A 137 -6.63 71.05 28.71
C PHE A 137 -5.88 72.37 28.94
N ASP A 138 -5.20 72.88 27.91
CA ASP A 138 -4.76 74.28 27.88
C ASP A 138 -5.96 75.13 27.43
N PRO A 139 -6.61 75.85 28.35
CA PRO A 139 -7.78 76.66 28.01
C PRO A 139 -7.47 77.72 26.94
N ASP A 140 -6.21 78.16 26.81
CA ASP A 140 -5.78 79.11 25.78
C ASP A 140 -5.55 78.48 24.39
N SER A 141 -5.37 77.16 24.30
CA SER A 141 -5.18 76.47 23.01
C SER A 141 -6.48 75.94 22.39
N ALA A 142 -7.48 75.61 23.21
CA ALA A 142 -8.75 75.05 22.73
C ALA A 142 -9.76 76.12 22.29
N ALA A 143 -9.63 77.34 22.78
CA ALA A 143 -10.43 78.45 22.32
C ALA A 143 -9.58 79.23 21.30
N GLY A 144 -10.08 79.44 20.08
CA GLY A 144 -9.43 80.24 19.03
C GLY A 144 -9.31 81.73 19.38
N PHE A 145 -9.05 82.08 20.64
CA PHE A 145 -8.76 83.43 21.06
C PHE A 145 -7.37 83.81 20.58
N ARG A 146 -7.36 84.93 19.87
CA ARG A 146 -6.16 85.52 19.27
C ARG A 146 -5.15 85.76 20.39
N LYS A 147 -4.05 85.00 20.41
CA LYS A 147 -2.85 85.35 21.19
C LYS A 147 -2.57 86.84 20.98
N LYS A 148 -2.27 87.58 22.06
CA LYS A 148 -1.86 89.00 21.99
C LYS A 148 -0.58 89.09 21.16
N LEU A 149 -0.70 89.19 19.83
CA LEU A 149 0.46 89.31 18.94
C LEU A 149 1.17 90.66 19.14
N PHE A 150 0.47 91.67 19.67
CA PHE A 150 1.03 92.99 19.98
C PHE A 150 0.41 93.58 21.25
N GLU A 151 1.23 93.87 22.26
CA GLU A 151 0.80 94.50 23.54
C GLU A 151 0.44 95.98 23.39
N ARG A 152 0.91 96.64 22.32
CA ARG A 152 0.72 98.08 22.10
C ARG A 152 0.35 98.33 20.65
N VAL A 153 -0.92 98.60 20.41
CA VAL A 153 -1.42 98.99 19.08
C VAL A 153 -1.85 100.46 19.12
N LYS A 154 -1.75 101.14 17.99
CA LYS A 154 -2.26 102.52 17.87
C LYS A 154 -3.66 102.50 17.26
N CYS A 155 -4.51 103.43 17.69
CA CYS A 155 -5.82 103.64 17.07
C CYS A 155 -5.63 104.13 15.64
N ILE A 156 -6.15 103.41 14.65
CA ILE A 156 -5.97 103.74 13.22
C ILE A 156 -6.53 105.14 12.89
N SER A 157 -7.56 105.59 13.61
CA SER A 157 -8.24 106.87 13.33
C SER A 157 -7.56 108.09 13.94
N CYS A 158 -6.83 107.95 15.05
CA CYS A 158 -6.24 109.10 15.76
C CYS A 158 -4.78 108.90 16.18
N ASP A 159 -4.18 107.77 15.81
CA ASP A 159 -2.82 107.30 16.10
C ASP A 159 -2.43 107.28 17.60
N ARG A 160 -3.41 107.44 18.50
CA ARG A 160 -3.21 107.34 19.94
C ARG A 160 -2.91 105.89 20.34
N PRO A 161 -1.91 105.61 21.21
CA PRO A 161 -1.67 104.26 21.71
C PRO A 161 -2.85 103.74 22.55
N VAL A 162 -3.26 102.50 22.29
CA VAL A 162 -4.38 101.81 22.95
C VAL A 162 -3.92 100.45 23.45
N GLU A 163 -4.35 100.12 24.66
CA GLU A 163 -4.15 98.81 25.26
C GLU A 163 -5.37 97.92 24.97
N MET A 164 -5.14 96.75 24.37
CA MET A 164 -6.21 95.83 24.00
C MET A 164 -6.57 94.96 25.21
N MET A 165 -7.75 95.20 25.80
CA MET A 165 -8.33 94.29 26.78
C MET A 165 -8.81 93.02 26.08
N THR A 166 -8.34 91.86 26.52
CA THR A 166 -8.95 90.57 26.17
C THR A 166 -10.25 90.46 26.95
N GLY A 167 -11.35 90.08 26.28
CA GLY A 167 -12.63 89.80 26.93
C GLY A 167 -12.51 88.69 27.98
N PRO A 168 -13.53 88.53 28.85
CA PRO A 168 -13.50 87.54 29.93
C PRO A 168 -13.37 86.10 29.42
#